data_AF-A0A5E4GGE4-F1
#
_entry.id   AF-A0A5E4GGE4-F1
#
_cell.length_a   1.000
_cell.length_b   1.000
_cell.length_c   1.000
_cell.angle_alpha   90.00
_cell.angle_beta   90.00
_cell.angle_gamma   90.00
#
_symmetry.space_group_name_H-M   'P 1'
#
loop_
_entity.id
_entity.type
_entity.pdbx_description
1 polymer ?
#
loop_
_entity_poly.entity_id
_entity_poly.type
_entity_poly.pdbx_seq_one_letter_code
_entity_poly.pdbx_strand_id
1 'polypeptide(L)'
;MRKYMKRRDIVRQGVIRLATSFLTLQILMEKKNELRSMVASDAWDQCKQCKTTEGKAIYSTILSRAFWNWVSLLLRVFAPSVKVIHLVDRDKSPSMSFLYGALLQEKEEIKKAFKNHEANYHLILQIVDAKAHAQLDSPLHM
;
A
#
# COMPACT_ATOMS: atom_id res chain seq x y z
N MET A 1 17.77 -2.91 -14.56
CA MET A 1 16.37 -2.94 -14.06
C MET A 1 15.42 -3.73 -14.98
N ARG A 2 15.08 -3.26 -16.20
CA ARG A 2 14.08 -3.92 -17.08
C ARG A 2 14.30 -5.41 -17.40
N LYS A 3 15.56 -5.86 -17.46
CA LYS A 3 15.95 -7.28 -17.67
C LYS A 3 15.47 -8.19 -16.53
N TYR A 4 15.52 -7.71 -15.29
CA TYR A 4 15.14 -8.49 -14.10
C TYR A 4 13.63 -8.45 -13.83
N MET A 5 12.94 -7.40 -14.28
CA MET A 5 11.51 -7.22 -14.01
C MET A 5 10.60 -7.81 -15.10
N LYS A 6 11.13 -8.62 -16.02
CA LYS A 6 10.39 -9.17 -17.17
C LYS A 6 9.60 -8.09 -17.92
N ARG A 7 10.17 -6.88 -18.08
CA ARG A 7 9.55 -5.70 -18.70
C ARG A 7 8.25 -5.18 -18.04
N ARG A 8 7.99 -5.50 -16.78
CA ARG A 8 6.90 -4.87 -16.00
C ARG A 8 7.44 -3.70 -15.17
N ASP A 9 6.71 -2.59 -15.16
CA ASP A 9 7.07 -1.39 -14.42
C ASP A 9 6.67 -1.49 -12.94
N ILE A 10 7.45 -0.84 -12.06
CA ILE A 10 7.19 -0.79 -10.61
C ILE A 10 6.03 0.15 -10.29
N VAL A 11 5.94 1.26 -11.02
CA VAL A 11 4.91 2.27 -10.83
C VAL A 11 3.75 1.96 -11.75
N ARG A 12 2.56 1.77 -11.18
CA ARG A 12 1.31 1.68 -11.95
C ARG A 12 0.46 2.89 -11.62
N GLN A 13 0.25 3.76 -12.62
CA GLN A 13 -0.69 4.87 -12.51
C GLN A 13 -2.10 4.31 -12.32
N GLY A 14 -2.69 4.56 -11.15
CA GLY A 14 -4.11 4.37 -10.88
C GLY A 14 -4.85 5.70 -11.06
N VAL A 15 -6.16 5.63 -11.31
CA VAL A 15 -7.02 6.82 -11.48
C VAL A 15 -7.02 7.70 -10.22
N ILE A 16 -6.78 7.11 -9.04
CA ILE A 16 -6.67 7.80 -7.75
C ILE A 16 -5.24 7.69 -7.22
N ARG A 17 -4.70 8.78 -6.66
CA ARG A 17 -3.34 8.85 -6.09
C ARG A 17 -3.08 7.75 -5.03
N LEU A 18 -4.08 7.43 -4.21
CA LEU A 18 -4.01 6.35 -3.21
C LEU A 18 -3.90 4.97 -3.85
N ALA A 19 -4.69 4.69 -4.89
CA ALA A 19 -4.60 3.45 -5.65
C ALA A 19 -3.24 3.31 -6.33
N THR A 20 -2.68 4.40 -6.87
CA THR A 20 -1.34 4.44 -7.46
C THR A 20 -0.26 4.03 -6.45
N SER A 21 -0.25 4.64 -5.26
CA SER A 21 0.73 4.32 -4.21
C SER A 21 0.57 2.89 -3.70
N PHE A 22 -0.66 2.42 -3.47
CA PHE A 22 -0.92 1.05 -3.02
C PHE A 22 -0.48 0.01 -4.05
N LEU A 23 -0.86 0.17 -5.33
CA LEU A 23 -0.46 -0.72 -6.41
C LEU A 23 1.06 -0.74 -6.59
N THR A 24 1.72 0.42 -6.44
CA THR A 24 3.19 0.50 -6.49
C THR A 24 3.84 -0.30 -5.37
N LEU A 25 3.31 -0.21 -4.13
CA LEU A 25 3.81 -1.02 -3.01
C LEU A 25 3.54 -2.52 -3.21
N GLN A 26 2.42 -2.90 -3.80
CA GLN A 26 2.11 -4.29 -4.12
C GLN A 26 3.12 -4.86 -5.13
N ILE A 27 3.34 -4.14 -6.25
CA ILE A 27 4.31 -4.55 -7.27
C ILE A 27 5.72 -4.60 -6.69
N LEU A 28 6.09 -3.64 -5.84
CA LEU A 28 7.38 -3.63 -5.15
C LEU A 28 7.57 -4.90 -4.31
N MET A 29 6.53 -5.31 -3.56
CA MET A 29 6.56 -6.53 -2.75
C MET A 29 6.60 -7.80 -3.61
N GLU A 30 5.83 -7.86 -4.69
CA GLU A 30 5.87 -8.96 -5.67
C GLU A 30 7.25 -9.13 -6.30
N LYS A 31 7.93 -8.00 -6.59
CA LYS A 31 9.24 -7.95 -7.23
C LYS A 31 10.42 -7.91 -6.29
N LYS A 32 10.19 -8.16 -4.99
CA LYS A 32 11.21 -8.14 -3.96
C LYS A 32 12.42 -9.03 -4.29
N ASN A 33 12.18 -10.26 -4.74
CA ASN A 33 13.25 -11.21 -5.02
C ASN A 33 14.05 -10.79 -6.25
N GLU A 34 13.38 -10.36 -7.32
CA GLU A 34 14.04 -9.88 -8.53
C GLU A 34 14.85 -8.59 -8.27
N LEU A 35 14.36 -7.70 -7.39
CA LEU A 35 15.10 -6.51 -6.96
C LEU A 35 16.35 -6.87 -6.16
N ARG A 36 16.25 -7.86 -5.27
CA ARG A 36 17.40 -8.37 -4.51
C ARG A 36 18.45 -9.00 -5.43
N SER A 37 18.03 -9.83 -6.37
CA SER A 37 18.93 -10.40 -7.38
C SER A 37 19.57 -9.31 -8.26
N MET A 38 18.83 -8.24 -8.58
CA MET A 38 19.37 -7.13 -9.36
C MET A 38 20.47 -6.40 -8.60
N VAL A 39 20.24 -6.02 -7.34
CA VAL A 39 21.23 -5.26 -6.56
C VAL A 39 22.46 -6.09 -6.16
N ALA A 40 22.33 -7.41 -6.17
CA ALA A 40 23.43 -8.34 -5.92
C ALA A 40 24.19 -8.79 -7.19
N SER A 41 23.85 -8.25 -8.37
CA SER A 41 24.48 -8.65 -9.63
C SER A 41 25.72 -7.81 -9.96
N ASP A 42 26.72 -8.39 -10.63
CA ASP A 42 27.92 -7.68 -11.07
C ASP A 42 27.61 -6.46 -11.95
N ALA A 43 26.50 -6.54 -12.70
CA ALA A 43 26.00 -5.44 -13.53
C ALA A 43 25.56 -4.21 -12.71
N TRP A 44 25.15 -4.41 -11.46
CA TRP A 44 24.83 -3.33 -10.52
C TRP A 44 26.12 -2.67 -10.02
N ASP A 45 27.14 -3.43 -9.66
CA ASP A 45 28.42 -2.88 -9.18
C ASP A 45 29.19 -2.10 -10.26
N GLN A 46 28.98 -2.47 -11.53
CA GLN A 46 29.53 -1.77 -12.68
C GLN A 46 28.76 -0.49 -13.05
N CYS A 47 27.57 -0.28 -12.47
CA CYS A 47 26.71 0.85 -12.80
C CYS A 47 27.16 2.12 -12.07
N LYS A 48 27.30 3.25 -12.81
CA LYS A 48 27.75 4.53 -12.25
C LYS A 48 26.80 5.05 -11.15
N GLN A 49 25.51 4.82 -11.34
CA GLN A 49 24.45 5.23 -10.39
C GLN A 49 24.53 4.48 -9.05
N CYS A 50 25.16 3.30 -9.00
CA CYS A 50 25.27 2.52 -7.77
C CYS A 50 26.33 3.07 -6.82
N LYS A 51 27.26 3.87 -7.35
CA LYS A 51 28.33 4.52 -6.57
C LYS A 51 27.89 5.84 -5.92
N THR A 52 26.75 6.39 -6.31
CA THR A 52 26.19 7.60 -5.71
C THR A 52 25.64 7.32 -4.31
N THR A 53 25.45 8.38 -3.52
CA THR A 53 24.80 8.30 -2.21
C THR A 53 23.40 7.69 -2.31
N GLU A 54 22.65 8.07 -3.35
CA GLU A 54 21.32 7.52 -3.64
C GLU A 54 21.36 6.03 -3.98
N GLY A 55 22.32 5.59 -4.80
CA GLY A 55 22.48 4.17 -5.16
C GLY A 55 22.77 3.29 -3.95
N LYS A 56 23.61 3.78 -3.02
CA LYS A 56 23.90 3.11 -1.74
C LYS A 56 22.67 3.07 -0.83
N ALA A 57 21.90 4.15 -0.77
CA ALA A 57 20.64 4.18 -0.03
C ALA A 57 19.63 3.16 -0.56
N ILE A 58 19.46 3.08 -1.89
CA ILE A 58 18.60 2.08 -2.55
C ILE A 58 19.05 0.65 -2.21
N TYR A 59 20.35 0.38 -2.30
CA TYR A 59 20.93 -0.92 -1.95
C TYR A 59 20.60 -1.33 -0.51
N SER A 60 20.87 -0.44 0.45
CA SER A 60 20.57 -0.67 1.87
C SER A 60 19.07 -0.90 2.12
N THR A 61 18.21 -0.15 1.43
CA THR A 61 16.75 -0.24 1.57
C THR A 61 16.21 -1.57 1.05
N ILE A 62 16.68 -2.02 -0.13
CA ILE A 62 16.26 -3.29 -0.76
C ILE A 62 16.73 -4.50 0.07
N LEU A 63 17.88 -4.41 0.73
CA LEU A 63 18.37 -5.50 1.59
C LEU A 63 17.76 -5.47 3.00
N SER A 64 17.34 -4.30 3.49
CA SER A 64 16.77 -4.13 4.83
C SER A 64 15.52 -4.99 5.06
N ARG A 65 15.57 -5.89 6.05
CA ARG A 65 14.41 -6.68 6.47
C ARG A 65 13.32 -5.79 7.06
N ALA A 66 13.70 -4.78 7.84
CA ALA A 66 12.77 -3.86 8.47
C ALA A 66 11.93 -3.11 7.43
N PHE A 67 12.54 -2.65 6.35
CA PHE A 67 11.83 -2.00 5.24
C PHE A 67 10.71 -2.88 4.67
N TRP A 68 11.02 -4.14 4.34
CA TRP A 68 10.01 -5.06 3.81
C TRP A 68 8.92 -5.43 4.81
N ASN A 69 9.25 -5.50 6.09
CA ASN A 69 8.25 -5.71 7.15
C ASN A 69 7.28 -4.52 7.22
N TRP A 70 7.79 -3.30 7.13
CA TRP A 70 6.97 -2.09 7.06
C TRP A 70 6.10 -2.06 5.80
N VAL A 71 6.65 -2.34 4.62
CA VAL A 71 5.87 -2.42 3.37
C VAL A 71 4.76 -3.47 3.49
N SER A 72 5.06 -4.65 4.05
CA SER A 72 4.06 -5.69 4.28
C SER A 72 2.96 -5.26 5.26
N LEU A 73 3.32 -4.55 6.34
CA LEU A 73 2.36 -4.01 7.29
C LEU A 73 1.46 -2.95 6.63
N LEU A 74 2.04 -2.02 5.87
CA LEU A 74 1.28 -1.00 5.14
C LEU A 74 0.29 -1.64 4.16
N LEU A 75 0.72 -2.66 3.40
CA LEU A 75 -0.18 -3.38 2.51
C LEU A 75 -1.35 -4.04 3.26
N ARG A 76 -1.11 -4.63 4.43
CA ARG A 76 -2.17 -5.25 5.26
C ARG A 76 -3.16 -4.22 5.81
N VAL A 77 -2.70 -3.01 6.15
CA VAL A 77 -3.53 -1.93 6.67
C VAL A 77 -4.34 -1.25 5.57
N PHE A 78 -3.72 -0.97 4.42
CA PHE A 78 -4.38 -0.27 3.32
C PHE A 78 -5.26 -1.17 2.45
N ALA A 79 -5.01 -2.48 2.40
CA ALA A 79 -5.85 -3.41 1.64
C ALA A 79 -7.35 -3.32 1.99
N PRO A 80 -7.78 -3.37 3.27
CA PRO A 80 -9.19 -3.21 3.61
C PRO A 80 -9.74 -1.83 3.21
N SER A 81 -8.98 -0.74 3.43
CA SER A 81 -9.40 0.61 3.03
C SER A 81 -9.62 0.74 1.53
N VAL A 82 -8.73 0.14 0.72
CA VAL A 82 -8.86 0.13 -0.74
C VAL A 82 -10.11 -0.65 -1.17
N LYS A 83 -10.48 -1.73 -0.48
CA LYS A 83 -11.74 -2.46 -0.75
C LYS A 83 -12.96 -1.59 -0.50
N VAL A 84 -13.00 -0.85 0.61
CA VAL A 84 -14.12 0.05 0.95
C VAL A 84 -14.22 1.20 -0.06
N ILE A 85 -13.11 1.81 -0.45
CA ILE A 85 -13.09 2.85 -1.49
C ILE A 85 -13.64 2.31 -2.82
N HIS A 86 -13.16 1.15 -3.27
CA HIS A 86 -13.69 0.51 -4.49
C HIS A 86 -15.16 0.14 -4.41
N LEU A 87 -15.68 -0.07 -3.20
CA LEU A 87 -17.08 -0.39 -2.99
C LEU A 87 -17.97 0.86 -3.12
N VAL A 88 -17.49 1.99 -2.63
CA VAL A 88 -18.16 3.30 -2.75
C VAL A 88 -18.11 3.80 -4.21
N ASP A 89 -16.99 3.60 -4.91
CA ASP A 89 -16.79 4.06 -6.29
C ASP A 89 -17.57 3.24 -7.34
N ARG A 90 -18.23 2.14 -6.97
CA ARG A 90 -19.02 1.34 -7.92
C ARG A 90 -20.33 2.08 -8.24
N ASP A 91 -20.63 2.22 -9.54
CA ASP A 91 -21.86 2.83 -10.09
C ASP A 91 -23.19 2.31 -9.49
N LYS A 92 -23.17 1.12 -8.88
CA LYS A 92 -24.25 0.62 -8.03
C LYS A 92 -23.85 0.81 -6.59
N SER A 93 -24.02 2.04 -6.08
CA SER A 93 -23.79 2.37 -4.67
C SER A 93 -24.55 1.36 -3.81
N PRO A 94 -23.85 0.55 -2.99
CA PRO A 94 -24.51 -0.45 -2.17
C PRO A 94 -25.37 0.23 -1.10
N SER A 95 -26.32 -0.51 -0.54
CA SER A 95 -27.15 0.02 0.55
C SER A 95 -26.27 0.53 1.70
N MET A 96 -26.69 1.60 2.39
CA MET A 96 -25.96 2.16 3.53
C MET A 96 -25.60 1.10 4.58
N SER A 97 -26.51 0.14 4.83
CA SER A 97 -26.26 -1.00 5.72
C SER A 97 -25.06 -1.86 5.32
N PHE A 98 -24.82 -2.03 4.02
CA PHE A 98 -23.68 -2.78 3.49
C PHE A 98 -22.38 -1.98 3.62
N LEU A 99 -22.42 -0.67 3.40
CA LEU A 99 -21.26 0.21 3.62
C LEU A 99 -20.82 0.22 5.08
N TYR A 100 -21.76 0.33 6.03
CA TYR A 100 -21.46 0.23 7.46
C TYR A 100 -20.83 -1.13 7.82
N GLY A 101 -21.34 -2.23 7.24
CA GLY A 101 -20.75 -3.55 7.41
C GLY A 101 -19.32 -3.64 6.89
N ALA A 102 -19.05 -3.08 5.71
CA ALA A 102 -17.72 -3.04 5.10
C ALA A 102 -16.74 -2.19 5.91
N LEU A 103 -17.16 -1.04 6.43
CA LEU A 103 -16.37 -0.20 7.33
C LEU A 103 -16.03 -0.92 8.64
N LEU A 104 -16.99 -1.62 9.24
CA LEU A 104 -16.74 -2.39 10.45
C LEU A 104 -15.72 -3.51 10.18
N GLN A 105 -15.86 -4.21 9.06
CA GLN A 105 -14.89 -5.22 8.65
C GLN A 105 -13.50 -4.62 8.38
N GLU A 106 -13.41 -3.45 7.77
CA GLU A 106 -12.14 -2.73 7.57
C GLU A 106 -11.43 -2.50 8.89
N LYS A 107 -12.13 -1.96 9.90
CA LYS A 107 -11.55 -1.71 11.21
C LYS A 107 -11.03 -2.99 11.87
N GLU A 108 -11.78 -4.09 11.77
CA GLU A 108 -11.34 -5.38 12.30
C GLU A 108 -10.13 -5.96 11.56
N GLU A 109 -10.05 -5.81 10.24
CA GLU A 109 -8.86 -6.20 9.46
C GLU A 109 -7.63 -5.35 9.86
N ILE A 110 -7.80 -4.05 10.13
CA ILE A 110 -6.73 -3.16 10.62
C ILE A 110 -6.26 -3.58 12.02
N LYS A 111 -7.17 -3.85 12.97
CA LYS A 111 -6.81 -4.33 14.31
C LYS A 111 -5.99 -5.62 14.24
N LYS A 112 -6.43 -6.57 13.41
CA LYS A 112 -5.71 -7.83 13.16
C LYS A 112 -4.34 -7.60 12.50
N ALA A 113 -4.20 -6.59 11.64
CA ALA A 113 -2.92 -6.24 11.02
C ALA A 113 -1.85 -5.92 12.09
N PHE A 114 -2.26 -5.22 13.14
CA PHE A 114 -1.43 -4.84 14.29
C PHE A 114 -1.46 -5.82 15.47
N LYS A 115 -1.94 -7.05 15.25
CA LYS A 115 -2.05 -8.10 16.30
C LYS A 115 -2.86 -7.64 17.53
N ASN A 116 -3.87 -6.79 17.33
CA ASN A 116 -4.71 -6.22 18.39
C ASN A 116 -3.93 -5.41 19.44
N HIS A 117 -2.76 -4.87 19.09
CA HIS A 117 -2.04 -3.94 19.96
C HIS A 117 -2.58 -2.51 19.81
N GLU A 118 -3.46 -2.10 20.72
CA GLU A 118 -4.29 -0.90 20.61
C GLU A 118 -3.53 0.39 20.30
N ALA A 119 -2.39 0.61 20.97
CA ALA A 119 -1.57 1.80 20.76
C ALA A 119 -1.12 2.01 19.30
N ASN A 120 -1.04 0.94 18.50
CA ASN A 120 -0.51 1.00 17.14
C ASN A 120 -1.57 1.30 16.08
N TYR A 121 -2.86 1.05 16.37
CA TYR A 121 -3.94 1.26 15.40
C TYR A 121 -4.96 2.31 15.82
N HIS A 122 -4.98 2.75 17.08
CA HIS A 122 -5.99 3.68 17.58
C HIS A 122 -6.08 4.96 16.72
N LEU A 123 -4.93 5.59 16.43
CA LEU A 123 -4.87 6.77 15.56
C LEU A 123 -5.33 6.48 14.12
N ILE A 124 -5.05 5.28 13.62
CA ILE A 124 -5.46 4.88 12.26
C ILE A 124 -6.99 4.74 12.20
N LEU A 125 -7.59 4.10 13.21
CA LEU A 125 -9.04 3.98 13.30
C LEU A 125 -9.73 5.34 13.41
N GLN A 126 -9.17 6.26 14.21
CA GLN A 126 -9.68 7.64 14.29
C GLN A 126 -9.68 8.34 12.94
N ILE A 127 -8.62 8.17 12.12
CA ILE A 127 -8.55 8.75 10.78
C ILE A 127 -9.59 8.12 9.84
N VAL A 128 -9.76 6.80 9.90
CA VAL A 128 -10.77 6.07 9.12
C VAL A 128 -12.16 6.56 9.51
N ASP A 129 -12.43 6.71 10.80
CA ASP A 129 -13.70 7.19 11.32
C ASP A 129 -14.00 8.61 10.87
N ALA A 130 -13.05 9.55 11.04
CA ALA A 130 -13.23 10.93 10.60
C ALA A 130 -13.55 11.02 9.10
N LYS A 131 -12.89 10.19 8.27
CA LYS A 131 -13.17 10.12 6.83
C LYS A 131 -14.52 9.51 6.50
N ALA A 132 -14.92 8.45 7.21
CA ALA A 132 -16.21 7.80 7.00
C ALA A 132 -17.36 8.75 7.31
N HIS A 133 -17.31 9.46 8.45
CA HIS A 133 -18.33 10.45 8.82
C HIS A 133 -18.41 11.59 7.78
N ALA A 134 -17.28 12.14 7.34
CA ALA A 134 -17.28 13.18 6.32
C ALA A 134 -17.91 12.77 4.98
N GLN A 135 -17.86 11.48 4.62
CA GLN A 135 -18.43 10.97 3.37
C GLN A 135 -19.89 10.49 3.53
N LEU A 136 -20.25 9.93 4.68
CA LEU A 136 -21.58 9.39 4.94
C LEU A 136 -22.58 10.44 5.45
N ASP A 137 -22.11 11.47 6.14
CA ASP A 137 -22.94 12.57 6.65
C ASP A 137 -23.09 13.71 5.63
N SER A 138 -22.51 13.57 4.43
CA SER A 138 -22.74 14.52 3.34
C SER A 138 -24.21 14.41 2.91
N PRO A 139 -24.99 15.51 2.92
CA PRO A 139 -26.39 15.47 2.56
C PRO A 139 -26.54 14.90 1.14
N LEU A 140 -27.38 13.87 0.99
CA LEU A 140 -27.68 13.16 -0.25
C LEU A 140 -28.47 14.02 -1.28
N HIS A 141 -28.26 15.33 -1.30
CA HIS A 141 -28.95 16.27 -2.18
C HIS A 141 -27.99 17.11 -3.01
N MET A 142 -27.85 16.71 -4.28
CA MET A 142 -27.96 17.60 -5.44
C MET A 142 -28.67 16.85 -6.57
#